data_AF-A0A522RKX4-F1
#
_entry.id   AF-A0A522RKX4-F1
#
_cell.length_a   1.000
_cell.length_b   1.000
_cell.length_c   1.000
_cell.angle_alpha   90.00
_cell.angle_beta   90.00
_cell.angle_gamma   90.00
#
_symmetry.space_group_name_H-M   'P 1'
#
loop_
_entity.id
_entity.type
_entity.pdbx_description
1 polymer ?
#
loop_
_entity_poly.entity_id
_entity_poly.type
_entity_poly.pdbx_seq_one_letter_code
_entity_poly.pdbx_strand_id
1 'polypeptide(L)' 'MSTQREAITLDADCVDGIRDALLLGLSCLGEIEELCNAHEIAEKFGGEWPEGAIPKHPTGTADCVGRFANALRLLNIASH' A
#
# COMPACT_ATOMS: atom_id res chain seq x y z
N MET A 1 20.80 -25.59 9.32
CA MET A 1 19.67 -25.29 10.22
C MET A 1 18.43 -25.22 9.36
N SER A 2 17.51 -26.17 9.47
CA SER A 2 16.27 -26.19 8.71
C SER A 2 15.28 -25.22 9.36
N THR A 3 14.93 -24.15 8.66
CA THR A 3 13.87 -23.23 9.08
C THR A 3 12.54 -23.98 9.02
N GLN A 4 12.05 -24.45 10.17
CA GLN A 4 10.68 -24.94 10.26
C GLN A 4 9.75 -23.79 9.90
N ARG A 5 9.02 -23.91 8.78
CA ARG A 5 7.91 -23.01 8.47
C ARG A 5 6.72 -23.49 9.28
N GLU A 6 6.44 -22.82 10.38
CA GLU A 6 5.15 -22.98 11.06
C GLU A 6 4.06 -22.47 10.13
N ALA A 7 3.09 -23.32 9.82
CA ALA A 7 1.93 -22.94 9.04
C ALA A 7 1.00 -22.12 9.94
N ILE A 8 0.81 -20.84 9.61
CA ILE A 8 -0.19 -20.00 10.26
C ILE A 8 -1.54 -20.37 9.66
N THR A 9 -2.47 -20.82 10.49
CA THR A 9 -3.88 -20.98 10.10
C THR A 9 -4.60 -19.66 10.36
N LEU A 10 -5.22 -19.10 9.33
CA LEU A 10 -6.06 -17.90 9.44
C LEU A 10 -7.52 -18.33 9.40
N ASP A 11 -8.33 -17.85 10.35
CA ASP A 11 -9.78 -17.96 10.26
C ASP A 11 -10.36 -16.91 9.31
N ALA A 12 -11.66 -17.03 9.00
CA ALA A 12 -12.35 -16.13 8.07
C ALA A 12 -12.30 -14.66 8.53
N ASP A 13 -12.48 -14.41 9.83
CA ASP A 13 -12.46 -13.06 10.40
C ASP A 13 -11.07 -12.42 10.26
N CYS A 14 -10.00 -13.19 10.49
CA CYS A 14 -8.62 -12.75 10.28
C CYS A 14 -8.35 -12.44 8.79
N VAL A 15 -8.83 -13.29 7.87
CA VAL A 15 -8.67 -13.06 6.44
C VAL A 15 -9.37 -11.76 6.02
N ASP A 16 -10.59 -11.53 6.50
CA ASP A 16 -11.35 -10.33 6.21
C ASP A 16 -10.65 -9.08 6.78
N GLY A 17 -10.16 -9.14 8.02
CA GLY A 17 -9.39 -8.05 8.63
C GLY A 17 -8.09 -7.72 7.87
N ILE A 18 -7.36 -8.74 7.39
CA ILE A 18 -6.16 -8.50 6.56
C ILE A 18 -6.55 -7.90 5.20
N ARG A 19 -7.64 -8.37 4.60
CA ARG A 19 -8.13 -7.83 3.33
C ARG A 19 -8.48 -6.35 3.47
N ASP A 20 -9.20 -5.98 4.52
CA ASP A 20 -9.58 -4.59 4.79
C ASP A 20 -8.35 -3.70 5.00
N ALA A 21 -7.37 -4.17 5.79
CA ALA A 21 -6.12 -3.44 6.00
C ALA A 21 -5.34 -3.22 4.69
N LEU A 22 -5.30 -4.22 3.80
CA LEU A 22 -4.65 -4.10 2.50
C LEU A 22 -5.37 -3.11 1.58
N LEU A 23 -6.70 -3.10 1.59
CA LEU A 23 -7.50 -2.16 0.80
C LEU A 23 -7.34 -0.73 1.30
N LEU A 24 -7.33 -0.52 2.63
CA LEU A 24 -7.04 0.78 3.23
C LEU A 24 -5.66 1.28 2.84
N GLY A 25 -4.63 0.42 2.94
CA GLY A 25 -3.27 0.77 2.53
C GLY A 25 -3.16 1.16 1.06
N LEU A 26 -3.88 0.46 0.18
CA LEU A 26 -3.94 0.78 -1.24
C LEU A 26 -4.64 2.13 -1.50
N SER A 27 -5.72 2.44 -0.79
CA SER A 27 -6.40 3.73 -0.90
C SER A 27 -5.49 4.88 -0.47
N CYS A 28 -4.84 4.75 0.69
CA CYS A 28 -3.90 5.76 1.18
C CYS A 28 -2.72 5.97 0.22
N LEU A 29 -2.24 4.90 -0.43
CA LEU A 29 -1.19 5.02 -1.45
C LEU A 29 -1.68 5.88 -2.63
N GLY A 30 -2.90 5.67 -3.11
CA GLY A 30 -3.49 6.47 -4.19
C GLY A 30 -3.55 7.97 -3.86
N GLU A 31 -4.00 8.30 -2.64
CA GLU A 31 -4.05 9.70 -2.17
C GLU A 31 -2.66 10.35 -2.09
N ILE A 32 -1.66 9.59 -1.65
CA ILE A 32 -0.28 10.07 -1.59
C ILE A 32 0.28 10.34 -2.98
N GLU A 33 0.07 9.42 -3.93
CA GLU A 33 0.50 9.57 -5.33
C GLU A 33 -0.18 10.78 -6.00
N GLU A 34 -1.46 11.02 -5.71
CA GLU A 34 -2.18 12.20 -6.20
C GLU A 34 -1.57 13.50 -5.67
N LEU A 35 -1.27 13.56 -4.36
CA LEU A 35 -0.62 14.72 -3.74
C LEU A 35 0.81 14.93 -4.24
N CYS A 36 1.58 13.86 -4.43
CA CYS A 36 2.91 13.92 -5.05
C CYS A 36 2.85 14.49 -6.47
N ASN A 37 1.93 13.98 -7.31
CA ASN A 37 1.73 14.48 -8.66
C ASN A 37 1.30 15.96 -8.68
N ALA A 38 0.38 16.36 -7.79
CA ALA A 38 -0.06 17.73 -7.68
C ALA A 38 1.08 18.68 -7.27
N HIS A 39 1.94 18.23 -6.34
CA HIS A 39 3.13 18.96 -5.93
C HIS A 39 4.13 19.12 -7.08
N GLU A 40 4.46 18.06 -7.82
CA GLU A 40 5.36 18.11 -8.98
C GLU A 40 4.84 19.06 -10.07
N ILE A 41 3.52 19.05 -10.32
CA ILE A 41 2.89 19.99 -11.25
C ILE A 41 3.03 21.42 -10.75
N ALA A 42 2.70 21.68 -9.48
CA ALA A 42 2.79 23.02 -8.90
C ALA A 42 4.23 23.56 -8.98
N GLU A 43 5.23 22.75 -8.60
CA GLU A 43 6.65 23.12 -8.68
C GLU A 43 7.05 23.47 -10.12
N LYS A 44 6.63 22.66 -11.10
CA LYS A 44 6.92 22.88 -12.53
C LYS A 44 6.35 24.20 -13.06
N PHE A 45 5.23 24.67 -12.51
CA PHE A 45 4.57 25.91 -12.94
C PHE A 45 4.82 27.09 -11.98
N GLY A 46 5.75 26.97 -11.04
CA GLY A 46 6.11 28.05 -10.10
C GLY A 46 5.08 28.31 -9.01
N GLY A 47 4.20 27.35 -8.72
CA GLY A 47 3.26 27.40 -7.62
C GLY A 47 3.97 27.19 -6.28
N GLU A 48 3.55 27.94 -5.26
CA GLU A 48 4.03 27.75 -3.89
C GLU A 48 3.25 26.61 -3.22
N TRP A 49 3.98 25.72 -2.53
CA TRP A 49 3.40 24.64 -1.73
C TRP A 49 3.73 24.85 -0.26
N PRO A 50 2.78 24.64 0.68
CA PRO A 50 3.06 24.81 2.10
C PRO A 50 4.20 23.88 2.55
N GLU A 51 5.16 24.43 3.28
CA GLU A 51 6.27 23.66 3.84
C GLU A 51 5.72 22.59 4.80
N GLY A 52 5.98 21.31 4.51
CA GLY A 52 5.43 20.18 5.26
C GLY A 52 4.14 19.57 4.72
N ALA A 53 3.50 20.16 3.70
CA ALA A 53 2.39 19.56 2.98
C ALA A 53 2.84 18.60 1.86
N ILE A 54 4.16 18.40 1.70
CA ILE A 54 4.73 17.40 0.80
C ILE A 54 4.61 16.04 1.50
N PRO A 55 3.82 15.10 0.96
CA PRO A 55 3.75 13.75 1.50
C PRO A 55 5.16 13.14 1.47
N LYS A 56 5.60 12.59 2.60
CA LYS A 56 6.75 11.68 2.58
C LYS A 56 6.28 10.41 1.90
N HIS A 57 6.58 10.27 0.60
CA HIS A 57 6.22 9.09 -0.16
C HIS A 57 6.71 7.84 0.61
N PRO A 58 5.81 6.97 1.12
CA PRO A 58 6.19 5.93 2.09
C PRO A 58 7.17 4.89 1.54
N THR A 59 7.41 4.89 0.23
CA THR A 59 8.18 3.84 -0.41
C THR A 59 8.92 4.38 -1.63
N GLY A 60 10.25 4.37 -1.60
CA GLY A 60 11.09 4.46 -2.79
C GLY A 60 11.02 3.21 -3.68
N THR A 61 9.87 2.52 -3.70
CA THR A 61 9.68 1.28 -4.47
C THR A 61 8.46 1.42 -5.36
N ALA A 62 8.69 1.44 -6.67
CA ALA A 62 7.68 1.61 -7.72
C ALA A 62 6.64 0.46 -7.82
N ASP A 63 6.77 -0.61 -7.03
CA ASP A 63 5.95 -1.82 -7.13
C ASP A 63 5.03 -2.06 -5.91
N CYS A 64 4.61 -1.00 -5.22
CA CYS A 64 3.71 -1.14 -4.07
C CYS A 64 2.33 -1.70 -4.48
N VAL A 65 1.76 -1.22 -5.59
CA VAL A 65 0.47 -1.72 -6.11
C VAL A 65 0.55 -3.22 -6.44
N GLY A 66 1.63 -3.67 -7.09
CA GLY A 66 1.84 -5.09 -7.41
C GLY A 66 1.93 -5.97 -6.17
N ARG A 67 2.58 -5.48 -5.10
CA ARG A 67 2.64 -6.16 -3.80
C ARG A 67 1.26 -6.27 -3.13
N PHE A 68 0.46 -5.20 -3.10
CA PHE A 68 -0.90 -5.23 -2.57
C PHE A 68 -1.78 -6.21 -3.36
N ALA A 69 -1.75 -6.14 -4.70
CA ALA A 69 -2.51 -7.04 -5.56
C ALA A 69 -2.13 -8.50 -5.37
N ASN A 70 -0.83 -8.80 -5.26
CA ASN A 70 -0.36 -10.17 -5.01
C ASN A 70 -0.77 -10.66 -3.61
N ALA A 71 -0.70 -9.82 -2.57
CA ALA A 71 -1.14 -10.17 -1.22
C ALA A 71 -2.64 -10.49 -1.18
N LEU A 72 -3.48 -9.65 -1.80
CA LEU A 72 -4.92 -9.86 -1.92
C LEU A 72 -5.24 -11.16 -2.67
N ARG A 73 -4.53 -11.43 -3.78
CA ARG A 73 -4.69 -12.68 -4.54
C ARG A 73 -4.35 -13.92 -3.69
N LEU A 74 -3.25 -13.87 -2.94
CA LEU A 74 -2.83 -14.98 -2.08
C LEU A 74 -3.83 -15.23 -0.96
N LEU A 75 -4.38 -14.18 -0.34
CA LEU A 75 -5.43 -14.29 0.66
C LEU A 75 -6.71 -14.92 0.10
N ASN A 76 -7.10 -14.54 -1.12
CA ASN A 76 -8.30 -15.10 -1.76
C ASN A 76 -8.14 -16.59 -2.08
N ILE A 77 -6.94 -17.01 -2.50
CA ILE A 77 -6.61 -18.43 -2.71
C ILE A 77 -6.61 -19.20 -1.38
N ALA A 78 -6.11 -18.58 -0.30
CA ALA A 78 -6.04 -19.21 1.02
C ALA A 78 -7.40 -19.33 1.73
N SER A 79 -8.43 -18.61 1.25
CA SER A 79 -9.79 -18.61 1.81
C SER A 79 -10.74 -19.64 1.19
N HIS A 80 -10.23 -20.55 0.34
CA HIS A 80 -10.96 -21.68 -0.27
C HIS A 80 -10.32 -23.00 0.12
#